data_AF-A0A7C0VWK2-F1
#
_entry.id   AF-A0A7C0VWK2-F1
#
_cell.length_a   1.000
_cell.length_b   1.000
_cell.length_c   1.000
_cell.angle_alpha   90.00
_cell.angle_beta   90.00
_cell.angle_gamma   90.00
#
_symmetry.space_group_name_H-M   'P 1'
#
loop_
_entity.id
_entity.type
_entity.pdbx_description
1 polymer ?
#
loop_
_entity_poly.entity_id
_entity_poly.type
_entity_poly.pdbx_seq_one_letter_code
_entity_poly.pdbx_strand_id
1 'polypeptide(L)'
;LKMIVKQPLDTVAVTGKYDVFVKVHGGGMTGQAGAIRHGIARALLQLNSDFREKLKKEGLLTRDPRVKERKKYGQKGARKRFQFSKR
;
A
#
# COMPACT_ATOMS: atom_id res chain seq x y z
N LEU A 1 4.48 -11.74 2.87
CA LEU A 1 4.64 -10.28 3.10
C LEU A 1 6.02 -9.73 2.73
N LYS A 2 7.13 -10.47 2.94
CA LYS A 2 8.49 -10.02 2.57
C LYS A 2 8.67 -9.63 1.10
N MET A 3 8.02 -10.34 0.16
CA MET A 3 8.09 -10.02 -1.27
C MET A 3 7.52 -8.64 -1.61
N ILE A 4 6.42 -8.23 -0.96
CA ILE A 4 5.75 -6.94 -1.24
C ILE A 4 6.66 -5.77 -0.88
N VAL A 5 7.45 -5.90 0.19
CA VAL A 5 8.34 -4.85 0.67
C VAL A 5 9.55 -4.67 -0.25
N LYS A 6 10.06 -5.76 -0.84
CA LYS A 6 11.25 -5.75 -1.72
C LYS A 6 10.95 -5.33 -3.16
N GLN A 7 9.69 -5.42 -3.59
CA GLN A 7 9.21 -5.08 -4.93
C GLN A 7 9.84 -3.79 -5.54
N PRO A 8 9.91 -2.63 -4.86
CA PRO A 8 10.51 -1.41 -5.42
C PRO A 8 12.03 -1.50 -5.62
N LEU A 9 12.74 -2.32 -4.86
CA LEU A 9 14.18 -2.54 -5.05
C LEU A 9 14.43 -3.47 -6.24
N ASP A 10 13.58 -4.48 -6.39
CA ASP A 10 13.65 -5.46 -7.47
C ASP A 10 13.33 -4.82 -8.84
N THR A 11 12.35 -3.92 -8.91
CA THR A 11 11.99 -3.21 -10.17
C THR A 11 13.09 -2.29 -10.69
N VAL A 12 13.91 -1.76 -9.79
CA VAL A 12 15.05 -0.89 -10.13
C VAL A 12 16.36 -1.70 -10.22
N ALA A 13 16.33 -3.02 -9.96
CA ALA A 13 17.49 -3.90 -9.93
C ALA A 13 18.63 -3.40 -9.02
N VAL A 14 18.25 -2.84 -7.87
CA VAL A 14 19.16 -2.33 -6.83
C VAL A 14 19.10 -3.18 -5.55
N THR A 15 18.57 -4.39 -5.67
CA THR A 15 18.47 -5.35 -4.57
C THR A 15 19.85 -5.63 -3.99
N GLY A 16 20.03 -5.37 -2.70
CA GLY A 16 21.32 -5.58 -1.99
C GLY A 16 22.31 -4.41 -2.06
N LYS A 17 21.98 -3.30 -2.75
CA LYS A 17 22.84 -2.11 -2.80
C LYS A 17 22.58 -1.12 -1.65
N TYR A 18 21.41 -1.21 -1.02
CA TYR A 18 20.95 -0.25 -0.02
C TYR A 18 20.37 -0.96 1.19
N ASP A 19 20.75 -0.49 2.37
CA ASP A 19 20.13 -0.88 3.64
C ASP A 19 18.93 0.03 3.94
N VAL A 20 17.84 -0.58 4.41
CA VAL A 20 16.55 0.09 4.58
C VAL A 20 16.08 -0.08 6.02
N PHE A 21 16.18 1.00 6.80
CA PHE A 21 15.65 1.08 8.16
C PHE A 21 14.32 1.84 8.16
N VAL A 22 13.24 1.20 8.64
CA VAL A 22 11.89 1.78 8.59
C VAL A 22 11.20 1.65 9.93
N LYS A 23 10.60 2.75 10.39
CA LYS A 23 9.67 2.79 11.52
C LYS A 23 8.25 2.97 11.00
N VAL A 24 7.35 2.07 11.39
CA VAL A 24 5.92 2.14 11.05
C VAL A 24 5.08 2.04 12.31
N HIS A 25 3.97 2.77 12.34
CA HIS A 25 3.05 2.82 13.48
C HIS A 25 1.60 2.71 12.99
N GLY A 26 0.76 2.00 13.75
CA GLY A 26 -0.66 1.80 13.46
C GLY A 26 -0.95 0.78 12.34
N GLY A 27 -2.24 0.57 12.06
CA GLY A 27 -2.71 -0.36 11.04
C GLY A 27 -2.51 -1.84 11.38
N GLY A 28 -2.49 -2.69 10.34
CA GLY A 28 -2.18 -4.13 10.45
C GLY A 28 -1.03 -4.53 9.52
N MET A 29 -0.58 -5.78 9.61
CA MET A 29 0.63 -6.29 8.91
C MET A 29 0.64 -6.03 7.40
N THR A 30 -0.49 -6.22 6.72
CA THR A 30 -0.63 -6.00 5.27
C THR A 30 -0.59 -4.51 4.91
N GLY A 31 -1.26 -3.67 5.70
CA GLY A 31 -1.27 -2.22 5.52
C GLY A 31 0.12 -1.61 5.76
N GLN A 32 0.82 -2.08 6.79
CA GLN A 32 2.19 -1.69 7.07
C GLN A 32 3.13 -2.10 5.93
N ALA A 33 3.04 -3.34 5.41
CA ALA A 33 3.84 -3.77 4.27
C ALA A 33 3.60 -2.88 3.03
N GLY A 34 2.35 -2.50 2.75
CA GLY A 34 2.02 -1.55 1.68
C GLY A 34 2.56 -0.14 1.90
N ALA A 35 2.54 0.35 3.15
CA ALA A 35 3.10 1.65 3.52
C ALA A 35 4.62 1.67 3.37
N ILE A 36 5.31 0.63 3.84
CA ILE A 36 6.77 0.48 3.69
C ILE A 36 7.14 0.45 2.21
N ARG A 37 6.44 -0.37 1.40
CA ARG A 37 6.65 -0.46 -0.05
C ARG A 37 6.56 0.92 -0.71
N HIS A 38 5.52 1.69 -0.39
CA HIS A 38 5.34 3.03 -0.95
C HIS A 38 6.40 4.03 -0.47
N GLY A 39 6.83 3.93 0.80
CA GLY A 39 7.92 4.73 1.35
C GLY A 39 9.25 4.48 0.64
N ILE A 40 9.60 3.23 0.41
CA ILE A 40 10.83 2.85 -0.31
C ILE A 40 10.80 3.39 -1.75
N ALA A 41 9.68 3.26 -2.45
CA ALA A 41 9.54 3.80 -3.81
C ALA A 41 9.75 5.33 -3.86
N ARG A 42 9.29 6.08 -2.85
CA ARG A 42 9.53 7.53 -2.75
C ARG A 42 10.99 7.85 -2.40
N ALA A 43 11.62 7.07 -1.52
CA ALA A 43 13.03 7.25 -1.20
C ALA A 43 13.93 7.02 -2.43
N LEU A 44 13.64 6.00 -3.24
CA LEU A 44 14.36 5.73 -4.49
C LEU A 44 14.25 6.89 -5.49
N LEU A 45 13.10 7.56 -5.56
CA LEU A 45 12.94 8.76 -6.41
C LEU A 45 13.80 9.94 -5.96
N GLN A 46 14.04 10.08 -4.65
CA GLN A 46 14.91 11.14 -4.13
C GLN A 46 16.38 10.85 -4.41
N LEU A 47 16.76 9.58 -4.47
CA LEU A 47 18.12 9.16 -4.81
C LEU A 47 18.43 9.35 -6.31
N ASN A 48 17.52 8.94 -7.19
CA ASN A 48 17.64 9.19 -8.62
C ASN A 48 16.27 9.37 -9.28
N SER A 49 16.09 10.49 -9.96
CA SER A 49 14.88 10.83 -10.72
C SER A 49 14.59 9.88 -11.90
N ASP A 50 15.61 9.22 -12.44
CA ASP A 50 15.51 8.34 -13.60
C ASP A 50 14.70 7.07 -13.31
N PHE A 51 14.58 6.69 -12.04
CA PHE A 51 13.80 5.53 -11.62
C PHE A 51 12.28 5.77 -11.70
N ARG A 52 11.84 7.00 -11.94
CA ARG A 52 10.42 7.37 -11.98
C ARG A 52 9.63 6.61 -13.04
N GLU A 53 10.18 6.43 -14.23
CA GLU A 53 9.45 5.77 -15.31
C GLU A 53 9.17 4.29 -14.98
N LYS A 54 10.19 3.57 -14.52
CA LYS A 54 10.09 2.16 -14.09
C LYS A 54 9.12 2.00 -12.92
N LEU A 55 9.25 2.83 -11.88
CA LEU A 55 8.40 2.78 -10.68
C LEU A 55 6.95 3.17 -10.96
N LYS A 56 6.71 4.11 -11.90
CA LYS A 56 5.36 4.52 -12.31
C LYS A 56 4.69 3.42 -13.14
N LYS A 57 5.42 2.76 -14.04
CA LYS A 57 4.90 1.66 -14.87
C LYS A 57 4.39 0.50 -14.01
N GLU A 58 5.10 0.19 -12.93
CA GLU A 58 4.73 -0.85 -11.95
C GLU A 58 3.70 -0.37 -10.89
N GLY A 59 3.21 0.87 -10.97
CA GLY A 59 2.18 1.40 -10.07
C GLY A 59 2.62 1.62 -8.62
N LEU A 60 3.93 1.62 -8.35
CA LEU A 60 4.49 1.73 -6.98
C LEU A 60 4.40 3.14 -6.39
N LEU A 61 4.24 4.14 -7.25
CA LEU A 61 4.11 5.56 -6.89
C LEU A 61 2.68 5.99 -6.54
N THR A 62 1.68 5.16 -6.82
CA THR A 62 0.28 5.47 -6.50
C THR A 62 -0.04 5.04 -5.07
N ARG A 63 -0.53 5.97 -4.25
CA ARG A 63 -1.04 5.64 -2.92
C ARG A 63 -2.35 4.88 -3.07
N ASP A 64 -2.49 3.74 -2.41
CA ASP A 64 -3.77 3.02 -2.31
C ASP A 64 -4.77 3.86 -1.49
N PRO A 65 -5.87 4.35 -2.10
CA PRO A 65 -6.85 5.19 -1.41
C PRO A 65 -7.88 4.38 -0.63
N ARG A 66 -7.86 3.04 -0.69
CA ARG A 66 -8.87 2.20 -0.05
C ARG A 66 -8.80 2.34 1.47
N VAL A 67 -9.92 2.74 2.06
CA VAL A 67 -10.12 2.86 3.50
C VAL A 67 -11.40 2.14 3.89
N LYS A 68 -11.46 1.61 5.11
CA LYS A 68 -12.64 0.93 5.63
C LYS A 68 -13.85 1.86 5.61
N GLU A 69 -14.89 1.49 4.87
CA GLU A 69 -16.17 2.19 4.90
C GLU A 69 -16.78 2.12 6.31
N ARG A 70 -17.32 3.24 6.79
CA ARG A 70 -18.00 3.28 8.09
C ARG A 70 -19.29 2.47 8.07
N LYS A 71 -19.74 2.02 9.24
CA LYS A 71 -21.09 1.46 9.42
C LYS A 71 -22.14 2.55 9.17
N LYS A 72 -23.15 2.24 8.36
CA LYS A 72 -24.31 3.12 8.13
C LYS A 72 -25.42 2.77 9.12
N TYR A 73 -26.23 3.76 9.52
CA TYR A 73 -27.36 3.52 10.42
C TYR A 73 -28.41 2.63 9.73
N GLY A 74 -29.16 1.85 10.52
CA GLY A 74 -30.13 0.88 9.99
C GLY A 74 -29.52 -0.30 9.22
N GLN A 75 -28.20 -0.47 9.23
CA GLN A 75 -27.50 -1.56 8.54
C GLN A 75 -26.63 -2.38 9.51
N LYS A 76 -26.46 -3.68 9.24
CA LYS A 76 -25.58 -4.57 10.01
C LYS A 76 -24.10 -4.21 9.79
N GLY A 77 -23.74 -3.65 8.63
CA GLY A 77 -22.38 -3.23 8.29
C GLY A 77 -22.35 -1.99 7.39
N ALA A 78 -21.27 -1.79 6.64
CA ALA A 78 -21.16 -0.67 5.69
C ALA A 78 -22.20 -0.73 4.56
N ARG A 79 -22.49 -1.96 4.08
CA ARG A 79 -23.47 -2.22 3.00
C ARG A 79 -24.48 -3.33 3.33
N LYS A 80 -24.19 -4.18 4.33
CA LYS A 80 -25.03 -5.34 4.69
C LYS A 80 -26.33 -4.89 5.34
N ARG A 81 -27.47 -5.17 4.70
CA ARG A 81 -28.81 -4.85 5.21
C ARG A 81 -29.41 -6.02 6.01
N PHE A 82 -30.43 -5.72 6.80
CA PHE A 82 -31.30 -6.75 7.38
C PHE A 82 -32.18 -7.34 6.27
N GLN A 83 -32.70 -8.56 6.49
CA GLN A 83 -33.63 -9.18 5.55
C GLN A 83 -34.91 -8.35 5.50
N PHE A 84 -35.39 -8.05 4.29
CA PHE A 84 -36.65 -7.35 4.07
C PHE A 84 -37.79 -8.36 3.94
N SER A 85 -38.86 -8.19 4.71
CA SER A 85 -40.10 -8.97 4.57
C SER A 85 -41.13 -8.14 3.80
N LYS A 86 -41.46 -8.55 2.58
CA LYS A 86 -42.58 -7.99 1.81
C LYS A 86 -43.87 -8.68 2.28
N ARG A 87 -44.89 -7.90 2.65
CA ARG A 87 -46.25 -8.38 2.88
C ARG A 87 -47.08 -8.10 1.65
#